data_AF-C0BEI0-F1
#
_entry.id   AF-C0BEI0-F1
#
_cell.length_a   1.000
_cell.length_b   1.000
_cell.length_c   1.000
_cell.angle_alpha   90.00
_cell.angle_beta   90.00
_cell.angle_gamma   90.00
#
_symmetry.space_group_name_H-M   'P 1'
#
loop_
_entity.id
_entity.type
_entity.pdbx_description
1 polymer ?
#
loop_
_entity_poly.entity_id
_entity_poly.type
_entity_poly.pdbx_seq_one_letter_code
_entity_poly.pdbx_strand_id
1 'polypeptide(L)'
;MYEIQTYLGADGLMHCTVCKEPVEAFYPKGSLLEMRKHHRQCACERKAYAEETQYYKEKEHRELIARNKKICFEEKEMEGFTFQNVERDSGVIRIAEEYVTNWQKNEAKPYGIFVLGRPVGTGKSYLAACIANALLEKEVTVKMTNFNTILNDLFAAEDKKEYIRSLNGYELFNY
;
A
#
# COMPACT_ATOMS: atom_id res chain seq x y z
N MET A 1 -27.44 0.20 0.27
CA MET A 1 -27.66 0.00 1.72
C MET A 1 -28.41 -1.31 1.88
N TYR A 2 -27.80 -2.30 2.53
CA TYR A 2 -28.50 -3.52 2.91
C TYR A 2 -29.47 -3.17 4.02
N GLU A 3 -30.77 -3.24 3.74
CA GLU A 3 -31.80 -3.00 4.74
C GLU A 3 -31.96 -4.27 5.57
N ILE A 4 -31.53 -4.22 6.83
CA ILE A 4 -31.61 -5.38 7.72
C ILE A 4 -33.04 -5.53 8.20
N GLN A 5 -33.61 -6.72 8.00
CA GLN A 5 -34.91 -7.05 8.54
C GLN A 5 -34.83 -7.17 10.07
N THR A 6 -35.75 -6.51 10.76
CA THR A 6 -35.78 -6.40 12.22
C THR A 6 -37.10 -6.86 12.82
N TYR A 7 -37.10 -7.22 14.11
CA TYR A 7 -38.28 -7.54 14.89
C TYR A 7 -38.20 -6.91 16.28
N LEU A 8 -39.35 -6.65 16.92
CA LEU A 8 -39.40 -6.11 18.28
C LEU A 8 -39.17 -7.23 19.31
N GLY A 9 -38.14 -7.07 20.15
CA GLY A 9 -37.79 -7.98 21.24
C GLY A 9 -38.63 -7.76 22.49
N ALA A 10 -38.61 -8.75 23.39
CA ALA A 10 -39.30 -8.67 24.69
C ALA A 10 -38.67 -7.63 25.65
N ASP A 11 -37.41 -7.24 25.39
CA ASP A 11 -36.71 -6.14 26.05
C ASP A 11 -37.11 -4.75 25.53
N GLY A 12 -38.03 -4.70 24.57
CA GLY A 12 -38.53 -3.48 23.96
C GLY A 12 -37.55 -2.84 22.96
N LEU A 13 -36.48 -3.53 22.55
CA LEU A 13 -35.54 -3.07 21.52
C LEU A 13 -35.84 -3.73 20.17
N MET A 14 -35.44 -3.10 19.07
CA MET A 14 -35.45 -3.77 17.77
C MET A 14 -34.22 -4.69 17.67
N HIS A 15 -34.43 -5.92 17.16
CA HIS A 15 -33.39 -6.93 16.96
C HIS A 15 -33.24 -7.31 15.50
N CYS A 16 -32.02 -7.64 15.09
CA CYS A 16 -31.73 -8.22 13.79
C CYS A 16 -32.38 -9.60 13.66
N THR A 17 -33.12 -9.85 12.58
CA THR A 17 -33.71 -11.17 12.30
C THR A 17 -32.66 -12.26 12.06
N VAL A 18 -31.44 -11.88 11.63
CA VAL A 18 -30.35 -12.80 11.29
C VAL A 18 -29.50 -13.16 12.52
N CYS A 19 -28.80 -12.18 13.11
CA CYS A 19 -27.89 -12.44 14.24
C CYS A 19 -28.54 -12.32 15.63
N LYS A 20 -29.80 -11.90 15.70
CA LYS A 20 -30.59 -11.71 16.95
C LYS A 20 -30.04 -10.67 17.93
N GLU A 21 -28.90 -10.02 17.62
CA GLU A 21 -28.43 -8.88 18.38
C GLU A 21 -29.38 -7.68 18.24
N PRO A 22 -29.49 -6.84 19.29
CA PRO A 22 -30.24 -5.60 19.20
C PRO A 22 -29.57 -4.63 18.22
N VAL A 23 -30.38 -4.01 17.36
CA VAL A 23 -29.98 -2.92 16.44
C VAL A 23 -30.24 -1.54 17.04
N GLU A 24 -30.74 -1.50 18.27
CA GLU A 24 -31.02 -0.31 19.06
C GLU A 24 -30.43 -0.45 20.46
N ALA A 25 -30.16 0.68 21.10
CA ALA A 25 -29.83 0.74 22.52
C ALA A 25 -30.48 1.97 23.15
N PHE A 26 -30.80 1.91 24.44
CA PHE A 26 -31.19 3.08 25.21
C PHE A 26 -29.98 3.97 25.49
N TYR A 27 -30.20 5.29 25.54
CA TYR A 27 -29.16 6.20 26.03
C TYR A 27 -28.81 5.89 27.50
N PRO A 28 -27.60 6.25 27.96
CA PRO A 28 -27.19 6.05 29.34
C PRO A 28 -28.18 6.66 30.34
N LYS A 29 -28.36 5.97 31.48
CA LYS A 29 -29.20 6.44 32.57
C LYS A 29 -28.68 7.78 33.13
N GLY A 30 -29.59 8.70 33.45
CA GLY A 30 -29.27 10.06 33.90
C GLY A 30 -28.96 11.05 32.78
N SER A 31 -29.01 10.64 31.50
CA SER A 31 -28.93 11.56 30.37
C SER A 31 -30.28 12.22 30.08
N LEU A 32 -30.25 13.41 29.46
CA LEU A 32 -31.46 14.11 28.99
C LEU A 32 -32.31 13.26 28.01
N LEU A 33 -31.72 12.22 27.43
CA LEU A 33 -32.32 11.36 26.41
C LEU A 33 -32.51 9.91 26.90
N GLU A 34 -32.48 9.64 28.21
CA GLU A 34 -32.53 8.29 28.79
C GLU A 34 -33.68 7.42 28.27
N MET A 35 -34.86 8.01 28.03
CA MET A 35 -36.03 7.30 27.49
C MET A 35 -36.02 7.16 25.96
N ARG A 36 -35.02 7.73 25.28
CA ARG A 36 -34.85 7.61 23.83
C ARG A 36 -33.94 6.43 23.51
N LYS A 37 -34.06 5.97 22.26
CA LYS A 37 -33.21 4.94 21.69
C LYS A 37 -32.29 5.54 20.65
N HIS A 38 -31.15 4.91 20.42
CA HIS A 38 -30.28 5.19 19.29
C HIS A 38 -29.93 3.88 18.58
N HIS A 39 -29.57 4.00 17.31
CA HIS A 39 -29.10 2.86 16.55
C HIS A 39 -27.76 2.34 17.12
N ARG A 40 -27.60 1.02 17.07
CA ARG A 40 -26.38 0.29 17.39
C ARG A 40 -26.16 -0.73 16.29
N GLN A 41 -24.93 -0.86 15.82
CA GLN A 41 -24.58 -1.88 14.84
C GLN A 41 -24.68 -3.29 15.45
N CYS A 42 -25.54 -4.13 14.88
CA CYS A 42 -25.56 -5.57 15.17
C CYS A 42 -24.37 -6.29 14.48
N ALA A 43 -24.16 -7.57 14.81
CA ALA A 43 -23.06 -8.36 14.23
C ALA A 43 -23.04 -8.37 12.68
N CYS A 44 -24.21 -8.39 12.03
CA CYS A 44 -24.32 -8.34 10.57
C CYS A 44 -23.82 -7.01 10.00
N GLU A 45 -24.19 -5.89 10.64
CA GLU A 45 -23.75 -4.54 10.22
C GLU A 45 -22.27 -4.36 10.47
N ARG A 46 -21.75 -4.82 11.61
CA ARG A 46 -20.31 -4.77 11.90
C ARG A 46 -19.52 -5.56 10.87
N LYS A 47 -20.02 -6.73 10.45
CA LYS A 47 -19.40 -7.54 9.39
C LYS A 47 -19.43 -6.83 8.03
N ALA A 48 -20.60 -6.34 7.62
CA ALA A 48 -20.75 -5.63 6.35
C ALA A 48 -19.87 -4.37 6.29
N TYR A 49 -19.82 -3.60 7.38
CA TYR A 49 -18.95 -2.44 7.50
C TYR A 49 -17.47 -2.82 7.46
N ALA A 50 -17.06 -3.91 8.11
CA ALA A 50 -15.69 -4.39 8.06
C ALA A 50 -15.28 -4.84 6.65
N GLU A 51 -16.14 -5.57 5.94
CA GLU A 51 -15.92 -5.99 4.55
C GLU A 51 -15.83 -4.79 3.61
N GLU A 52 -16.74 -3.82 3.74
CA GLU A 52 -16.71 -2.59 2.95
C GLU A 52 -15.45 -1.76 3.24
N THR A 53 -15.08 -1.62 4.51
CA THR A 53 -13.85 -0.92 4.92
C THR A 53 -12.60 -1.61 4.36
N GLN A 54 -12.55 -2.95 4.42
CA GLN A 54 -11.44 -3.71 3.87
C GLN A 54 -11.37 -3.55 2.35
N TYR A 55 -12.50 -3.63 1.65
CA TYR A 55 -12.58 -3.42 0.21
C TYR A 55 -12.03 -2.04 -0.19
N TYR A 56 -12.43 -0.97 0.50
CA TYR A 56 -11.93 0.37 0.18
C TYR A 56 -10.43 0.51 0.48
N LYS A 57 -9.94 -0.04 1.60
CA LYS A 57 -8.49 -0.05 1.90
C LYS A 57 -7.68 -0.79 0.83
N GLU A 58 -8.13 -1.97 0.41
CA GLU A 58 -7.47 -2.74 -0.65
C GLU A 58 -7.54 -2.03 -2.01
N LYS A 59 -8.64 -1.31 -2.28
CA LYS A 59 -8.77 -0.48 -3.48
C LYS A 59 -7.79 0.70 -3.46
N GLU A 60 -7.75 1.47 -2.38
CA GLU A 60 -6.82 2.60 -2.21
C GLU A 60 -5.36 2.15 -2.31
N HIS A 61 -5.02 1.03 -1.68
CA HIS A 61 -3.70 0.41 -1.75
C HIS A 61 -3.30 0.09 -3.20
N ARG A 62 -4.18 -0.60 -3.96
CA ARG A 62 -3.94 -0.92 -5.37
C ARG A 62 -3.81 0.32 -6.25
N GLU A 63 -4.63 1.34 -6.01
CA GLU A 63 -4.57 2.60 -6.75
C GLU A 63 -3.31 3.40 -6.43
N LEU A 64 -2.83 3.37 -5.19
CA LEU A 64 -1.55 3.96 -4.79
C LEU A 64 -0.38 3.25 -5.49
N ILE A 65 -0.32 1.93 -5.43
CA ILE A 65 0.74 1.14 -6.08
C ILE A 65 0.74 1.40 -7.60
N ALA A 66 -0.42 1.36 -8.25
CA ALA A 66 -0.53 1.59 -9.68
C ALA A 66 -0.06 3.00 -10.09
N ARG A 67 -0.34 4.02 -9.27
CA ARG A 67 0.18 5.37 -9.49
C ARG A 67 1.69 5.43 -9.28
N ASN A 68 2.20 4.86 -8.19
CA ASN A 68 3.62 4.90 -7.87
C ASN A 68 4.46 4.10 -8.89
N LYS A 69 3.96 2.99 -9.43
CA LYS A 69 4.61 2.25 -10.53
C LYS A 69 4.82 3.12 -11.78
N LYS A 70 3.79 3.87 -12.18
CA LYS A 70 3.88 4.80 -13.32
C LYS A 70 4.87 5.94 -13.10
N ILE A 71 5.09 6.35 -11.85
CA ILE A 71 6.09 7.37 -11.49
C ILE A 71 7.49 6.75 -11.42
N CYS A 72 7.56 5.50 -10.96
CA CYS A 72 8.80 4.80 -10.73
C CYS A 72 9.51 4.43 -12.02
N PHE A 73 8.78 3.90 -13.02
CA PHE A 73 9.36 3.32 -14.22
C PHE A 73 9.07 4.17 -15.46
N GLU A 74 10.11 4.42 -16.26
CA GLU A 74 9.99 5.00 -17.61
C GLU A 74 9.52 3.94 -18.63
N GLU A 75 10.06 2.72 -18.53
CA GLU A 75 9.71 1.58 -19.37
C GLU A 75 8.57 0.77 -18.73
N LYS A 76 7.44 0.65 -19.44
CA LYS A 76 6.21 0.02 -18.93
C LYS A 76 6.39 -1.47 -18.64
N GLU A 77 7.29 -2.13 -19.35
CA GLU A 77 7.64 -3.54 -19.17
C GLU A 77 8.16 -3.81 -17.74
N MET A 78 8.88 -2.83 -17.15
CA MET A 78 9.44 -2.96 -15.81
C MET A 78 8.38 -3.00 -14.71
N GLU A 79 7.16 -2.47 -14.94
CA GLU A 79 6.04 -2.55 -13.98
C GLU A 79 5.66 -4.00 -13.64
N GLY A 80 5.96 -4.95 -14.54
CA GLY A 80 5.67 -6.38 -14.41
C GLY A 80 6.83 -7.24 -13.93
N PHE A 81 8.02 -6.67 -13.64
CA PHE A 81 9.19 -7.45 -13.25
C PHE A 81 9.10 -7.90 -11.80
N THR A 82 9.25 -9.21 -11.56
CA THR A 82 9.14 -9.81 -10.23
C THR A 82 10.23 -10.85 -10.00
N PHE A 83 10.53 -11.14 -8.73
CA PHE A 83 11.50 -12.18 -8.34
C PHE A 83 11.11 -13.59 -8.84
N GLN A 84 9.86 -13.82 -9.25
CA GLN A 84 9.40 -15.15 -9.70
C GLN A 84 10.07 -15.61 -11.00
N ASN A 85 10.52 -14.67 -11.84
CA ASN A 85 11.10 -14.97 -13.15
C ASN A 85 12.64 -15.06 -13.12
N VAL A 86 13.27 -14.99 -11.94
CA VAL A 86 14.72 -15.10 -11.80
C VAL A 86 15.09 -16.49 -11.31
N GLU A 87 16.16 -17.08 -11.84
CA GLU A 87 16.70 -18.36 -11.36
C GLU A 87 17.04 -18.27 -9.87
N ARG A 88 16.22 -18.92 -9.04
CA ARG A 88 16.20 -18.83 -7.56
C ARG A 88 17.51 -19.24 -6.87
N ASP A 89 18.43 -19.89 -7.58
CA ASP A 89 19.68 -20.41 -7.01
C ASP A 89 20.81 -19.38 -6.98
N SER A 90 20.55 -18.14 -7.41
CA SER A 90 21.51 -17.04 -7.24
C SER A 90 21.38 -16.45 -5.83
N GLY A 91 22.44 -16.54 -5.01
CA GLY A 91 22.49 -15.90 -3.69
C GLY A 91 22.18 -14.40 -3.70
N VAL A 92 22.23 -13.77 -4.88
CA VAL A 92 21.83 -12.39 -5.16
C VAL A 92 20.33 -12.15 -4.94
N ILE A 93 19.44 -13.07 -5.34
CA ILE A 93 17.98 -12.93 -5.11
C ILE A 93 17.70 -12.95 -3.61
N ARG A 94 18.31 -13.89 -2.88
CA ARG A 94 18.13 -13.98 -1.43
C ARG A 94 18.51 -12.68 -0.73
N ILE A 95 19.64 -12.08 -1.11
CA ILE A 95 20.08 -10.77 -0.58
C ILE A 95 19.05 -9.67 -0.92
N ALA A 96 18.52 -9.67 -2.14
CA ALA A 96 17.50 -8.71 -2.58
C ALA A 96 16.17 -8.87 -1.81
N GLU A 97 15.70 -10.09 -1.60
CA GLU A 97 14.49 -10.38 -0.82
C GLU A 97 14.68 -10.02 0.67
N GLU A 98 15.85 -10.33 1.24
CA GLU A 98 16.22 -9.96 2.61
C GLU A 98 16.23 -8.43 2.78
N TYR A 99 16.76 -7.70 1.80
CA TYR A 99 16.73 -6.24 1.80
C TYR A 99 15.30 -5.67 1.81
N VAL A 100 14.44 -6.15 0.91
CA VAL A 100 13.04 -5.71 0.85
C VAL A 100 12.29 -6.05 2.15
N THR A 101 12.58 -7.22 2.73
CA THR A 101 11.96 -7.67 3.99
C THR A 101 12.38 -6.80 5.17
N ASN A 102 13.67 -6.44 5.23
CA ASN A 102 14.22 -5.64 6.31
C ASN A 102 13.99 -4.13 6.14
N TRP A 103 13.49 -3.68 4.98
CA TRP A 103 13.20 -2.27 4.71
C TRP A 103 12.28 -1.63 5.76
N GLN A 104 11.24 -2.34 6.21
CA GLN A 104 10.29 -1.83 7.21
C GLN A 104 10.77 -1.95 8.66
N LYS A 105 11.80 -2.76 8.94
CA LYS A 105 12.26 -3.06 10.31
C LYS A 105 13.29 -2.07 10.83
N ASN A 106 13.93 -1.30 9.95
CA ASN A 106 15.01 -0.40 10.32
C ASN A 106 14.52 1.06 10.37
N GLU A 107 14.57 1.69 11.54
CA GLU A 107 14.41 3.15 11.68
C GLU A 107 15.61 3.92 11.07
N ALA A 108 16.76 3.27 10.95
CA ALA A 108 17.89 3.75 10.16
C ALA A 108 17.76 3.23 8.73
N LYS A 109 17.56 4.12 7.75
CA LYS A 109 17.45 3.78 6.32
C LYS A 109 18.42 2.66 5.94
N PRO A 110 17.95 1.53 5.39
CA PRO A 110 18.84 0.42 5.05
C PRO A 110 19.87 0.90 4.03
N TYR A 111 21.10 0.45 4.22
CA TYR A 111 22.24 0.72 3.35
C TYR A 111 21.86 0.58 1.88
N GLY A 112 22.19 1.58 1.05
CA GLY A 112 21.89 1.52 -0.39
C GLY A 112 22.50 0.28 -1.04
N ILE A 113 21.70 -0.43 -1.85
CA ILE A 113 22.19 -1.59 -2.62
C ILE A 113 22.83 -1.11 -3.92
N PHE A 114 24.09 -1.49 -4.12
CA PHE A 114 24.76 -1.38 -5.41
C PHE A 114 24.74 -2.75 -6.12
N VAL A 115 23.90 -2.88 -7.15
CA VAL A 115 23.88 -4.07 -8.01
C VAL A 115 25.00 -3.95 -9.06
N LEU A 116 26.21 -4.35 -8.69
CA LEU A 116 27.39 -4.33 -9.58
C LEU A 116 27.56 -5.68 -10.29
N GLY A 117 27.76 -5.65 -11.61
CA GLY A 117 28.06 -6.85 -12.38
C GLY A 117 28.57 -6.54 -13.78
N ARG A 118 29.57 -7.30 -14.24
CA ARG A 118 30.00 -7.35 -15.64
C ARG A 118 29.57 -8.71 -16.21
N PRO A 119 29.17 -8.83 -17.50
CA PRO A 119 29.04 -7.81 -18.56
C PRO A 119 27.70 -7.03 -18.57
N VAL A 120 27.47 -6.21 -19.60
CA VAL A 120 26.16 -5.57 -19.91
C VAL A 120 25.15 -6.66 -20.32
N GLY A 121 23.87 -6.53 -19.95
CA GLY A 121 22.84 -7.52 -20.27
C GLY A 121 22.66 -8.67 -19.26
N THR A 122 23.32 -8.63 -18.10
CA THR A 122 23.23 -9.68 -17.05
C THR A 122 22.02 -9.55 -16.13
N GLY A 123 20.94 -8.88 -16.54
CA GLY A 123 19.71 -8.76 -15.73
C GLY A 123 19.81 -7.86 -14.48
N LYS A 124 20.80 -6.95 -14.38
CA LYS A 124 20.92 -6.04 -13.23
C LYS A 124 19.73 -5.10 -13.10
N SER A 125 19.36 -4.44 -14.20
CA SER A 125 18.19 -3.55 -14.27
C SER A 125 16.90 -4.33 -14.01
N TYR A 126 16.83 -5.60 -14.45
CA TYR A 126 15.74 -6.50 -14.12
C TYR A 126 15.62 -6.74 -12.61
N LEU A 127 16.73 -7.06 -11.95
CA LEU A 127 16.76 -7.27 -10.51
C LEU A 127 16.44 -5.98 -9.73
N ALA A 128 16.98 -4.83 -10.15
CA ALA A 128 16.67 -3.54 -9.57
C ALA A 128 15.17 -3.21 -9.69
N ALA A 129 14.57 -3.49 -10.85
CA ALA A 129 13.12 -3.35 -11.04
C ALA A 129 12.31 -4.32 -10.17
N CYS A 130 12.78 -5.57 -9.96
CA CYS A 130 12.14 -6.50 -9.02
C CYS A 130 12.14 -5.97 -7.58
N ILE A 131 13.28 -5.43 -7.13
CA ILE A 131 13.40 -4.78 -5.81
C ILE A 131 12.47 -3.58 -5.73
N ALA A 132 12.49 -2.70 -6.73
CA ALA A 132 11.63 -1.52 -6.79
C ALA A 132 10.16 -1.89 -6.73
N ASN A 133 9.71 -2.87 -7.53
CA ASN A 133 8.33 -3.38 -7.48
C ASN A 133 7.98 -3.91 -6.08
N ALA A 134 8.84 -4.72 -5.47
CA ALA A 134 8.54 -5.28 -4.15
C ALA A 134 8.51 -4.23 -3.02
N LEU A 135 9.27 -3.14 -3.16
CA LEU A 135 9.19 -1.96 -2.28
C LEU A 135 7.92 -1.14 -2.55
N LEU A 136 7.52 -0.96 -3.81
CA LEU A 136 6.27 -0.29 -4.18
C LEU A 136 5.05 -1.03 -3.62
N GLU A 137 5.03 -2.37 -3.65
CA GLU A 137 3.97 -3.18 -3.01
C GLU A 137 3.89 -2.96 -1.48
N LYS A 138 4.96 -2.44 -0.86
CA LYS A 138 5.00 -2.01 0.55
C LYS A 138 4.72 -0.51 0.74
N GLU A 139 4.19 0.15 -0.30
CA GLU A 139 3.87 1.58 -0.36
C GLU A 139 5.10 2.51 -0.21
N VAL A 140 6.31 2.00 -0.46
CA VAL A 140 7.53 2.81 -0.49
C VAL A 140 7.58 3.59 -1.80
N THR A 141 7.83 4.90 -1.73
CA THR A 141 7.99 5.74 -2.92
C THR A 141 9.37 5.52 -3.54
N VAL A 142 9.42 4.84 -4.68
CA VAL A 142 10.66 4.48 -5.38
C VAL A 142 10.70 5.14 -6.75
N LYS A 143 11.88 5.54 -7.22
CA LYS A 143 12.08 5.97 -8.61
C LYS A 143 13.27 5.25 -9.24
N MET A 144 12.99 4.55 -10.35
CA MET A 144 14.00 3.95 -11.21
C MET A 144 14.37 4.97 -12.28
N THR A 145 15.65 5.31 -12.36
CA THR A 145 16.14 6.27 -13.35
C THR A 145 17.60 5.98 -13.63
N ASN A 146 18.16 6.52 -14.71
CA ASN A 146 19.58 6.40 -14.99
C ASN A 146 20.28 7.76 -14.87
N PHE A 147 21.60 7.73 -14.75
CA PHE A 147 22.37 8.96 -14.57
C PHE A 147 22.22 9.96 -15.73
N ASN A 148 22.06 9.48 -16.97
CA ASN A 148 21.90 10.35 -18.13
C ASN A 148 20.55 11.10 -18.07
N THR A 149 19.47 10.43 -17.69
CA THR A 149 18.16 11.08 -17.51
C THR A 149 18.22 12.14 -16.42
N ILE A 150 18.81 11.81 -15.26
CA ILE A 150 18.99 12.77 -14.17
C ILE A 150 19.75 14.02 -14.65
N LEU A 151 20.84 13.84 -15.39
CA LEU A 151 21.62 14.96 -15.91
C LEU A 151 20.81 15.80 -16.90
N ASN A 152 20.14 15.16 -17.85
CA ASN A 152 19.36 15.86 -18.87
C ASN A 152 18.23 16.69 -18.25
N ASP A 153 17.48 16.10 -17.32
CA ASP A 153 16.41 16.79 -16.59
C ASP A 153 16.95 17.95 -15.75
N LEU A 154 18.09 17.76 -15.08
CA LEU A 154 18.73 18.79 -14.27
C LEU A 154 19.19 19.98 -15.13
N PHE A 155 19.69 19.73 -16.34
CA PHE A 155 20.08 20.79 -17.27
C PHE A 155 18.88 21.50 -17.89
N ALA A 156 17.78 20.79 -18.10
CA ALA A 156 16.53 21.34 -18.62
C ALA A 156 15.70 22.10 -17.56
N ALA A 157 15.89 21.81 -16.28
CA ALA A 157 15.12 22.41 -15.19
C ALA A 157 15.41 23.93 -15.05
N GLU A 158 14.34 24.72 -15.00
CA GLU A 158 14.40 26.15 -14.71
C GLU A 158 14.96 26.41 -13.29
N ASP A 159 14.39 25.73 -12.27
CA ASP A 159 14.92 25.70 -10.91
C ASP A 159 15.56 24.33 -10.59
N LYS A 160 16.88 24.30 -10.66
CA LYS A 160 17.70 23.12 -10.35
C LYS A 160 17.53 22.65 -8.90
N LYS A 161 17.28 23.57 -7.95
CA LYS A 161 17.12 23.22 -6.53
C LYS A 161 15.79 22.52 -6.30
N GLU A 162 14.75 22.94 -6.99
CA GLU A 162 13.44 22.29 -6.94
C GLU A 162 13.51 20.87 -7.51
N TYR A 163 14.16 20.69 -8.67
CA TYR A 163 14.39 19.37 -9.24
C TYR A 163 15.12 18.42 -8.27
N ILE A 164 16.22 18.87 -7.65
CA ILE A 164 16.96 18.08 -6.65
C ILE A 164 16.08 17.74 -5.44
N ARG A 165 15.26 18.68 -4.95
CA ARG A 165 14.32 18.40 -3.85
C ARG A 165 13.28 17.35 -4.22
N SER A 166 12.80 17.37 -5.46
CA SER A 166 11.85 16.35 -5.94
C SER A 166 12.47 14.96 -5.91
N LEU A 167 13.74 14.82 -6.30
CA LEU A 167 14.47 13.54 -6.27
C LEU A 167 14.66 13.01 -4.85
N ASN A 168 14.90 13.89 -3.87
CA ASN A 168 15.03 13.51 -2.45
C ASN A 168 13.73 12.94 -1.85
N GLY A 169 12.59 13.09 -2.52
CA GLY A 169 11.32 12.48 -2.13
C GLY A 169 11.18 11.00 -2.52
N TYR A 170 12.13 10.46 -3.29
CA TYR A 170 12.12 9.08 -3.77
C TYR A 170 13.32 8.30 -3.24
N GLU A 171 13.15 7.00 -3.05
CA GLU A 171 14.29 6.08 -2.99
C GLU A 171 14.74 5.78 -4.41
N LEU A 172 15.98 6.18 -4.73
CA LEU A 172 16.50 6.17 -6.09
C LEU A 172 17.21 4.84 -6.38
N PHE A 173 16.79 4.18 -7.45
CA PHE A 173 17.50 3.04 -8.01
C PHE A 173 18.07 3.43 -9.37
N ASN A 174 19.40 3.34 -9.49
CA ASN A 174 20.10 3.59 -10.74
C ASN A 174 20.35 2.28 -11.48
N TYR A 175 20.08 2.26 -12.78
CA TYR A 175 20.23 1.06 -13.61
C TYR A 175 21.06 1.32 -14.86
#